data_AF-A0A6I4YMX2-F1
#
_entry.id   AF-A0A6I4YMX2-F1
#
_cell.length_a   1.000
_cell.length_b   1.000
_cell.length_c   1.000
_cell.angle_alpha   90.00
_cell.angle_beta   90.00
_cell.angle_gamma   90.00
#
_symmetry.space_group_name_H-M   'P 1'
#
loop_
_entity.id
_entity.type
_entity.pdbx_description
1 polymer ?
#
loop_
_entity_poly.entity_id
_entity_poly.type
_entity_poly.pdbx_seq_one_letter_code
_entity_poly.pdbx_strand_id
1 'polypeptide(L)'
;MAKARSRGAAPVSRFDGEALGLVLFALGIFLGVTVFMEPAQPGSESFMGQARALLVGWLGWAATLLPVVPVAYGTLVFLNRDVTNLTRRVLGGVLVVLSLLALHEVAQPGQAGQLAGLAMHPLVRTLSYAAALLPLLTLTLGVEVMLRLSPLSLLKGFFRSLSVLLGGGAAQVQGVIESRQEGRDAARARVGARQGLANLQREVEGLRRLYPQAPELSGLHDELRAAGRDVRSLDEAGLKNLDRELVAWREVARTFVGHAARDLRADVTAEAPEAGAQVEAVANELRAGRHDLSAELPSTMASAALERLRRALVLEVQRLAQRAGRLERDRKAAEKALGKPDAGMLTRELPAHTGRAREWAELAEEFTAWRARAAAYVGWPELAAAFDRAPTELAESLAEALGADPDAVMADPSGWRSQLARAQDDARR
;
A
#
# COMPACT_ATOMS: atom_id res chain seq x y z
N MET A 1 22.38 3.12 -31.87
CA MET A 1 22.26 4.59 -31.88
C MET A 1 21.46 5.02 -30.68
N ALA A 2 22.09 5.77 -29.77
CA ALA A 2 21.47 6.31 -28.58
C ALA A 2 20.80 7.66 -28.88
N LYS A 3 19.54 7.83 -28.49
CA LYS A 3 18.97 9.17 -28.30
C LYS A 3 17.76 9.10 -27.38
N ALA A 4 17.96 9.50 -26.12
CA ALA A 4 16.91 10.08 -25.31
C ALA A 4 17.55 11.09 -24.36
N ARG A 5 17.51 12.36 -24.77
CA ARG A 5 17.72 13.52 -23.91
C ARG A 5 16.33 14.03 -23.53
N SER A 6 15.99 14.02 -22.25
CA SER A 6 14.94 14.89 -21.70
C SER A 6 15.38 15.31 -20.30
N ARG A 7 15.95 16.51 -20.21
CA ARG A 7 15.35 17.71 -19.58
C ARG A 7 15.67 17.75 -18.09
N GLY A 8 16.68 18.57 -17.78
CA GLY A 8 17.14 18.85 -16.44
C GLY A 8 16.04 19.50 -15.60
N ALA A 9 15.87 18.97 -14.40
CA ALA A 9 15.31 19.70 -13.29
C ALA A 9 16.29 20.80 -12.87
N ALA A 10 15.76 21.96 -12.49
CA ALA A 10 16.53 23.09 -11.98
C ALA A 10 17.41 22.68 -10.78
N PRO A 11 18.58 23.33 -10.56
CA PRO A 11 19.36 23.09 -9.36
C PRO A 11 18.53 23.56 -8.15
N VAL A 12 18.06 22.60 -7.36
CA VAL A 12 17.52 22.89 -6.03
C VAL A 12 18.66 23.51 -5.25
N SER A 13 18.48 24.76 -4.83
CA SER A 13 19.32 25.46 -3.86
C SER A 13 19.91 24.48 -2.87
N ARG A 14 21.23 24.26 -2.96
CA ARG A 14 21.99 23.49 -2.00
C ARG A 14 21.98 24.33 -0.74
N PHE A 15 20.97 24.12 0.12
CA PHE A 15 20.94 24.69 1.47
C PHE A 15 22.31 24.40 2.08
N ASP A 16 23.05 25.47 2.37
CA ASP A 16 24.40 25.39 2.88
C ASP A 16 24.32 24.97 4.35
N GLY A 17 24.09 23.68 4.58
CA GLY A 17 23.88 23.10 5.90
C GLY A 17 25.05 23.40 6.83
N GLU A 18 26.26 23.52 6.29
CA GLU A 18 27.46 23.89 7.05
C GLU A 18 27.35 25.29 7.67
N ALA A 19 26.89 26.29 6.90
CA ALA A 19 26.70 27.65 7.39
C ALA A 19 25.60 27.70 8.47
N LEU A 20 24.49 26.99 8.28
CA LEU A 20 23.43 26.87 9.27
C LEU A 20 23.93 26.18 10.56
N GLY A 21 24.75 25.14 10.42
CA GLY A 21 25.37 24.42 11.53
C GLY A 21 26.29 25.31 12.35
N LEU A 22 27.13 26.12 11.69
CA LEU A 22 28.02 27.09 12.33
C LEU A 22 27.24 28.17 13.10
N VAL A 23 26.17 28.71 12.51
CA VAL A 23 25.30 29.71 13.16
C VAL A 23 24.64 29.14 14.41
N LEU A 24 24.12 27.91 14.34
CA LEU A 24 23.52 27.23 15.49
C LEU A 24 24.55 26.95 16.60
N PHE A 25 25.75 26.54 16.23
CA PHE A 25 26.83 26.31 17.18
C PHE A 25 27.25 27.62 17.88
N ALA A 26 27.43 28.71 17.12
CA ALA A 26 27.74 30.03 17.65
C ALA A 26 26.62 30.56 18.58
N LEU A 27 25.34 30.35 18.21
CA LEU A 27 24.20 30.69 19.04
C LEU A 27 24.23 29.94 20.38
N GLY A 28 24.57 28.65 20.38
CA GLY A 28 24.67 27.88 21.61
C GLY A 28 25.83 28.33 22.51
N ILE A 29 26.98 28.69 21.95
CA ILE A 29 28.06 29.31 22.73
C ILE A 29 27.60 30.65 23.32
N PHE A 30 26.96 31.51 22.52
CA PHE A 30 26.45 32.80 22.99
C PHE A 30 25.43 32.65 24.13
N LEU A 31 24.51 31.70 24.03
CA LEU A 31 23.57 31.37 25.11
C LEU A 31 24.30 30.81 26.33
N GLY A 32 25.31 29.96 26.13
CA GLY A 32 26.14 29.43 27.22
C GLY A 32 26.84 30.55 27.99
N VAL A 33 27.52 31.45 27.28
CA VAL A 33 28.16 32.63 27.86
C VAL A 33 27.15 33.48 28.61
N THR A 34 25.97 33.72 28.03
CA THR A 34 24.90 34.53 28.65
C THR A 34 24.39 33.92 29.96
N VAL A 35 24.23 32.59 30.03
CA VAL A 35 23.68 31.93 31.22
C VAL A 35 24.74 31.68 32.30
N PHE A 36 25.95 31.29 31.91
CA PHE A 36 27.01 30.87 32.84
C PHE A 36 27.95 32.00 33.26
N MET A 37 28.08 33.09 32.53
CA MET A 37 28.87 34.23 33.00
C MET A 37 28.07 35.02 34.04
N GLU A 38 28.65 35.18 35.23
CA GLU A 38 28.14 36.09 36.23
C GLU A 38 28.40 37.54 35.79
N PRO A 39 27.44 38.46 35.97
CA PRO A 39 27.65 39.87 35.67
C PRO A 39 28.78 40.42 36.55
N ALA A 40 29.73 41.14 35.93
CA ALA A 40 30.93 41.65 36.61
C ALA A 40 30.63 42.59 37.80
N GLN A 41 29.43 43.20 37.84
CA GLN A 41 28.93 43.95 38.99
C GLN A 41 27.43 43.68 39.20
N PRO A 42 26.99 43.36 40.43
CA PRO A 42 25.57 43.26 40.75
C PRO A 42 24.90 44.63 40.56
N GLY A 43 23.94 44.70 39.63
CA GLY A 43 23.19 45.93 39.30
C GLY A 43 23.67 46.69 38.05
N SER A 44 24.70 46.20 37.35
CA SER A 44 25.09 46.79 36.04
C SER A 44 24.07 46.44 34.95
N GLU A 45 23.54 47.44 34.24
CA GLU A 45 22.62 47.29 33.10
C GLU A 45 23.32 46.78 31.83
N SER A 46 24.04 45.66 31.93
CA SER A 46 24.53 44.98 30.73
C SER A 46 23.39 44.22 30.06
N PHE A 47 23.30 44.30 28.74
CA PHE A 47 22.33 43.54 27.94
C PHE A 47 22.36 42.04 28.28
N MET A 48 23.57 41.48 28.46
CA MET A 48 23.76 40.07 28.81
C MET A 48 23.28 39.75 30.23
N GLY A 49 23.47 40.66 31.20
CA GLY A 49 22.93 40.53 32.56
C GLY A 49 21.40 40.57 32.59
N GLN A 50 20.77 41.46 31.82
CA GLN A 50 19.30 41.53 31.69
C GLN A 50 18.74 40.27 31.00
N ALA A 51 19.38 39.81 29.92
CA ALA A 51 19.01 38.59 29.23
C ALA A 51 19.12 37.35 30.14
N ARG A 52 20.19 37.26 30.94
CA ARG A 52 20.35 36.20 31.94
C ARG A 52 19.26 36.27 33.00
N ALA A 53 18.98 37.45 33.53
CA ALA A 53 17.93 37.64 34.55
C ALA A 53 16.56 37.23 34.03
N LEU A 54 16.23 37.56 32.77
CA LEU A 54 15.00 37.11 32.12
C LEU A 54 14.98 35.59 31.93
N LEU A 55 16.03 35.01 31.35
CA LEU A 55 16.08 33.57 31.07
C LEU A 55 15.98 32.74 32.35
N VAL A 56 16.79 33.07 33.37
CA VAL A 56 16.78 32.36 34.66
C VAL A 56 15.50 32.65 35.44
N GLY A 57 14.96 33.88 35.37
CA GLY A 57 13.71 34.24 36.05
C GLY A 57 12.50 33.47 35.51
N TRP A 58 12.41 33.29 34.19
CA TRP A 58 11.29 32.58 33.56
C TRP A 58 11.44 31.06 33.55
N LEU A 59 12.64 30.55 33.22
CA LEU A 59 12.90 29.12 33.03
C LEU A 59 13.54 28.43 34.24
N GLY A 60 13.93 29.18 35.27
CA GLY A 60 14.62 28.65 36.43
C GLY A 60 15.95 27.98 36.04
N TRP A 61 16.23 26.83 36.66
CA TRP A 61 17.43 26.04 36.36
C TRP A 61 17.46 25.49 34.93
N ALA A 62 16.32 25.35 34.23
CA ALA A 62 16.30 24.85 32.86
C ALA A 62 16.98 25.79 31.86
N ALA A 63 17.16 27.06 32.20
CA ALA A 63 17.98 28.00 31.42
C ALA A 63 19.40 27.46 31.16
N THR A 64 19.95 26.66 32.09
CA THR A 64 21.29 26.05 31.96
C THR A 64 21.36 24.97 30.87
N LEU A 65 20.24 24.40 30.47
CA LEU A 65 20.15 23.38 29.42
C LEU A 65 19.91 23.97 28.03
N LEU A 66 19.44 25.21 27.95
CA LEU A 66 19.14 25.90 26.70
C LEU A 66 20.33 25.96 25.72
N PRO A 67 21.59 26.19 26.15
CA PRO A 67 22.76 26.22 25.26
C PRO A 67 23.06 24.87 24.59
N VAL A 68 22.69 23.76 25.23
CA VAL A 68 23.04 22.40 24.80
C VAL A 68 22.32 22.03 23.49
N VAL A 69 21.08 22.48 23.33
CA VAL A 69 20.25 22.17 22.15
C VAL A 69 20.86 22.72 20.86
N PRO A 70 21.10 24.04 20.71
CA PRO A 70 21.69 24.60 19.49
C PRO A 70 23.13 24.13 19.26
N VAL A 71 23.93 23.86 20.31
CA VAL A 71 25.26 23.22 20.14
C VAL A 71 25.13 21.84 19.51
N ALA A 72 24.25 20.98 20.04
CA ALA A 72 24.07 19.62 19.54
C ALA A 72 23.54 19.59 18.09
N TYR A 73 22.57 20.47 17.78
CA TYR A 73 22.07 20.61 16.40
C TYR A 73 23.14 21.20 15.48
N GLY A 74 23.85 22.24 15.91
CA GLY A 74 24.92 22.86 15.13
C GLY A 74 26.01 21.88 14.74
N THR A 75 26.47 21.05 15.68
CA THR A 75 27.47 20.01 15.41
C THR A 75 26.97 18.94 14.44
N LEU A 76 25.73 18.46 14.58
CA LEU A 76 25.20 17.42 13.68
C LEU A 76 24.93 17.94 12.27
N VAL A 77 24.38 19.16 12.16
CA VAL A 77 24.11 19.79 10.86
C VAL A 77 25.43 20.15 10.17
N PHE A 78 26.44 20.63 10.89
CA PHE A 78 27.78 20.87 10.37
C PHE A 78 28.46 19.58 9.85
N LEU A 79 28.29 18.47 10.57
CA LEU A 79 28.79 17.15 10.15
C LEU A 79 27.90 16.44 9.10
N ASN A 80 26.85 17.11 8.61
CA ASN A 80 25.86 16.58 7.67
C ASN A 80 25.27 15.21 8.10
N ARG A 81 24.98 15.06 9.40
CA ARG A 81 24.39 13.83 9.99
C ARG A 81 22.89 13.99 10.23
N ASP A 82 22.18 12.87 10.24
CA ASP A 82 20.73 12.84 10.50
C ASP A 82 20.36 13.41 11.88
N VAL A 83 19.48 14.42 11.88
CA VAL A 83 18.99 15.09 13.10
C VAL A 83 17.75 14.42 13.72
N THR A 84 17.11 13.49 13.02
CA THR A 84 15.81 12.89 13.43
C THR A 84 15.85 12.25 14.82
N ASN A 85 16.96 11.57 15.15
CA ASN A 85 17.16 11.00 16.48
C ASN A 85 17.42 12.06 17.55
N LEU A 86 18.11 13.14 17.21
CA LEU A 86 18.33 14.27 18.12
C LEU A 86 17.00 14.98 18.38
N THR A 87 16.20 15.24 17.35
CA THR A 87 14.89 15.90 17.49
C THR A 87 13.96 15.14 18.42
N ARG A 88 13.89 13.82 18.31
CA ARG A 88 13.11 13.01 19.26
C ARG A 88 13.64 13.12 20.69
N ARG A 89 14.97 13.03 20.88
CA ARG A 89 15.59 13.15 22.22
C ARG A 89 15.40 14.52 22.83
N VAL A 90 15.50 15.58 22.03
CA VAL A 90 15.25 16.97 22.46
C VAL A 90 13.78 17.14 22.83
N LEU A 91 12.83 16.63 22.02
CA LEU A 91 11.40 16.69 22.34
C LEU A 91 11.07 15.97 23.66
N GLY A 92 11.56 14.73 23.82
CA GLY A 92 11.41 13.97 25.06
C GLY A 92 12.09 14.65 26.25
N GLY A 93 13.30 15.18 26.05
CA GLY A 93 14.07 15.92 27.05
C GLY A 93 13.38 17.20 27.50
N VAL A 94 12.80 17.98 26.59
CA VAL A 94 12.01 19.19 26.92
C VAL A 94 10.81 18.81 27.78
N LEU A 95 10.08 17.75 27.43
CA LEU A 95 8.98 17.25 28.25
C LEU A 95 9.45 16.84 29.66
N VAL A 96 10.58 16.15 29.77
CA VAL A 96 11.17 15.76 31.05
C VAL A 96 11.55 16.99 31.89
N VAL A 97 12.26 17.95 31.30
CA VAL A 97 12.70 19.17 32.00
C VAL A 97 11.52 20.01 32.47
N LEU A 98 10.51 20.22 31.62
CA LEU A 98 9.28 20.93 32.00
C LEU A 98 8.52 20.20 33.12
N SER A 99 8.46 18.87 33.06
CA SER A 99 7.83 18.05 34.10
C SER A 99 8.58 18.12 35.43
N LEU A 100 9.91 18.15 35.40
CA LEU A 100 10.74 18.31 36.60
C LEU A 100 10.62 19.72 37.19
N LEU A 101 10.56 20.77 36.36
CA LEU A 101 10.30 22.13 36.81
C LEU A 101 8.92 22.23 37.48
N ALA A 102 7.89 21.65 36.86
CA ALA A 102 6.55 21.61 37.43
C ALA A 102 6.51 20.83 38.76
N LEU A 103 7.22 19.71 38.86
CA LEU A 103 7.32 18.95 40.12
C LEU A 103 8.09 19.72 41.20
N HIS A 104 9.16 20.43 40.82
CA HIS A 104 9.93 21.28 41.70
C HIS A 104 9.08 22.44 42.24
N GLU A 105 8.22 23.04 41.43
CA GLU A 105 7.30 24.10 41.86
C GLU A 105 6.25 23.60 42.87
N VAL A 106 5.80 22.35 42.77
CA VAL A 106 4.91 21.74 43.78
C VAL A 106 5.65 21.52 45.11
N ALA A 107 6.93 21.16 45.06
CA ALA A 107 7.73 20.90 46.26
C ALA A 107 8.27 22.17 46.93
N GLN A 108 8.67 23.16 46.13
CA GLN A 108 9.28 24.42 46.54
C GLN A 108 8.70 25.57 45.70
N PRO A 109 7.52 26.10 46.08
CA PRO A 109 6.85 27.16 45.33
C PRO A 109 7.73 28.40 45.15
N GLY A 110 7.77 28.93 43.93
CA GLY A 110 8.51 30.14 43.56
C GLY A 110 9.99 29.91 43.19
N GLN A 111 10.51 28.68 43.27
CA GLN A 111 11.91 28.37 42.96
C GLN A 111 12.14 27.75 41.58
N ALA A 112 11.09 27.27 40.90
CA ALA A 112 11.21 26.63 39.59
C ALA A 112 11.21 27.61 38.40
N GLY A 113 10.98 28.90 38.65
CA GLY A 113 10.84 29.91 37.60
C GLY A 113 9.38 30.24 37.28
N GLN A 114 9.15 31.42 36.73
CA GLN A 114 7.81 31.98 36.56
C GLN A 114 6.89 31.14 35.65
N LEU A 115 7.44 30.47 34.63
CA LEU A 115 6.64 29.62 33.73
C LEU A 115 6.02 28.43 34.48
N ALA A 116 6.81 27.75 35.31
CA ALA A 116 6.35 26.63 36.10
C ALA A 116 5.31 27.09 37.14
N GLY A 117 5.56 28.24 37.77
CA GLY A 117 4.63 28.90 38.68
C GLY A 117 3.27 29.18 38.03
N LEU A 118 3.24 29.83 36.87
CA LEU A 118 1.99 30.14 36.17
C LEU A 118 1.18 28.89 35.79
N ALA A 119 1.86 27.82 35.38
CA ALA A 119 1.21 26.57 35.00
C ALA A 119 0.69 25.77 36.22
N MET A 120 1.48 25.68 37.28
CA MET A 120 1.16 24.83 38.43
C MET A 120 0.33 25.53 39.51
N HIS A 121 0.44 26.85 39.69
CA HIS A 121 -0.29 27.57 40.72
C HIS A 121 -1.82 27.36 40.73
N PRO A 122 -2.55 27.40 39.58
CA PRO A 122 -4.00 27.11 39.60
C PRO A 122 -4.30 25.65 39.95
N LEU A 123 -3.43 24.71 39.55
CA LEU A 123 -3.57 23.28 39.82
C LEU A 123 -3.28 22.96 41.28
N VAL A 124 -2.21 23.51 41.85
CA VAL A 124 -1.85 23.34 43.27
C VAL A 124 -2.90 23.96 44.17
N ARG A 125 -3.48 25.12 43.81
CA ARG A 125 -4.54 25.75 44.60
C ARG A 125 -5.82 24.90 44.68
N THR A 126 -6.14 24.15 43.61
CA THR A 126 -7.37 23.36 43.50
C THR A 126 -7.20 21.91 43.96
N LEU A 127 -6.06 21.29 43.65
CA LEU A 127 -5.79 19.87 43.87
C LEU A 127 -4.71 19.61 44.93
N SER A 128 -4.12 20.65 45.52
CA SER A 128 -3.02 20.54 46.49
C SER A 128 -1.89 19.65 45.95
N TYR A 129 -1.33 18.76 46.77
CA TYR A 129 -0.28 17.83 46.36
C TYR A 129 -0.68 16.83 45.27
N ALA A 130 -1.97 16.59 45.04
CA ALA A 130 -2.42 15.74 43.94
C ALA A 130 -2.09 16.33 42.56
N ALA A 131 -1.84 17.66 42.48
CA ALA A 131 -1.35 18.31 41.28
C ALA A 131 0.00 17.73 40.80
N ALA A 132 0.79 17.09 41.67
CA ALA A 132 2.05 16.44 41.31
C ALA A 132 1.88 15.20 40.41
N LEU A 133 0.68 14.61 40.33
CA LEU A 133 0.42 13.45 39.49
C LEU A 133 0.53 13.78 37.99
N LEU A 134 0.09 14.98 37.58
CA LEU A 134 0.18 15.44 36.19
C LEU A 134 1.64 15.54 35.69
N PRO A 135 2.54 16.28 36.37
CA PRO A 135 3.94 16.32 35.96
C PRO A 135 4.61 14.95 36.08
N LEU A 136 4.19 14.07 37.00
CA LEU A 136 4.72 12.70 37.06
C LEU A 136 4.34 11.87 35.82
N LEU A 137 3.09 12.00 35.33
CA LEU A 137 2.64 11.35 34.11
C LEU A 137 3.40 11.89 32.89
N THR A 138 3.50 13.21 32.75
CA THR A 138 4.22 13.82 31.62
C THR A 138 5.72 13.53 31.66
N LEU A 139 6.31 13.39 32.86
CA LEU A 139 7.68 12.94 33.05
C LEU A 139 7.88 11.54 32.47
N THR A 140 7.01 10.59 32.81
CA THR A 140 7.10 9.22 32.27
C THR A 140 6.96 9.20 30.75
N LEU A 141 6.03 9.99 30.19
CA LEU A 141 5.85 10.11 28.76
C LEU A 141 7.08 10.71 28.06
N GLY A 142 7.69 11.73 28.65
CA GLY A 142 8.91 12.35 28.13
C GLY A 142 10.09 11.37 28.06
N VAL A 143 10.26 10.54 29.10
CA VAL A 143 11.27 9.46 29.11
C VAL A 143 10.95 8.40 28.06
N GLU A 144 9.69 8.00 27.91
CA GLU A 144 9.27 7.01 26.90
C GLU A 144 9.55 7.51 25.47
N VAL A 145 9.26 8.77 25.17
CA VAL A 145 9.59 9.41 23.89
C VAL A 145 11.10 9.41 23.65
N MET A 146 11.89 9.75 24.67
CA MET A 146 13.35 9.77 24.57
C MET A 146 13.94 8.38 24.27
N LEU A 147 13.42 7.35 24.94
CA LEU A 147 13.90 5.97 24.87
C LEU A 147 13.23 5.09 23.80
N ARG A 148 12.27 5.63 23.02
CA ARG A 148 11.44 4.87 22.06
C ARG A 148 10.63 3.73 22.71
N LEU A 149 10.16 3.94 23.93
CA LEU A 149 9.28 2.98 24.60
C LEU A 149 7.82 3.20 24.17
N SER A 150 6.99 2.17 24.33
CA SER A 150 5.55 2.30 24.09
C SER A 150 4.90 3.21 25.14
N PRO A 151 3.85 3.97 24.76
CA PRO A 151 3.21 4.91 25.67
C PRO A 151 2.64 4.20 26.90
N LEU A 152 2.86 4.79 28.08
CA LEU A 152 2.45 4.31 29.41
C LEU A 152 3.11 2.99 29.86
N SER A 153 4.19 2.57 29.21
CA SER A 153 4.93 1.35 29.58
C SER A 153 5.63 1.48 30.93
N LEU A 154 6.22 2.64 31.24
CA LEU A 154 6.87 2.91 32.52
C LEU A 154 5.84 2.99 33.65
N LEU A 155 4.71 3.65 33.39
CA LEU A 155 3.62 3.77 34.36
C LEU A 155 3.02 2.40 34.70
N LYS A 156 2.76 1.56 33.69
CA LYS A 156 2.32 0.16 33.87
C LYS A 156 3.36 -0.66 34.64
N GLY A 157 4.64 -0.48 34.32
CA GLY A 157 5.75 -1.12 35.01
C GLY A 157 5.78 -0.76 36.50
N PHE A 158 5.61 0.52 36.82
CA PHE A 158 5.54 1.02 38.20
C PHE A 158 4.32 0.50 38.96
N PHE A 159 3.13 0.51 38.38
CA PHE A 159 1.96 -0.08 39.04
C PHE A 159 2.09 -1.59 39.24
N ARG A 160 2.75 -2.28 38.30
CA ARG A 160 3.05 -3.71 38.45
C ARG A 160 4.04 -3.94 39.58
N SER A 161 5.13 -3.17 39.66
CA SER A 161 6.12 -3.32 40.74
C SER A 161 5.54 -2.92 42.09
N LEU A 162 4.74 -1.85 42.16
CA LEU A 162 4.06 -1.41 43.38
C LEU A 162 3.01 -2.43 43.83
N SER A 163 2.28 -3.05 42.90
CA SER A 163 1.36 -4.15 43.21
C SER A 163 2.09 -5.40 43.73
N VAL A 164 3.32 -5.65 43.27
CA VAL A 164 4.16 -6.75 43.78
C VAL A 164 4.74 -6.40 45.15
N LEU A 165 5.16 -5.15 45.36
CA LEU A 165 5.75 -4.68 46.62
C LEU A 165 4.71 -4.56 47.75
N LEU A 166 3.51 -4.06 47.45
CA LEU A 166 2.37 -4.02 48.38
C LEU A 166 1.73 -5.39 48.59
N GLY A 167 1.93 -6.33 47.65
CA GLY A 167 1.46 -7.72 47.74
C GLY A 167 2.39 -8.66 48.52
N GLY A 168 3.55 -8.19 48.98
CA GLY A 168 4.60 -9.04 49.57
C GLY A 168 4.47 -9.40 51.06
N GLY A 169 3.35 -9.07 51.73
CA GLY A 169 3.24 -9.10 53.20
C GLY A 169 2.32 -10.15 53.85
N ALA A 170 1.63 -11.03 53.13
CA ALA A 170 0.70 -11.96 53.78
C ALA A 170 0.62 -13.33 53.08
N ALA A 171 1.34 -14.31 53.66
CA ALA A 171 1.34 -15.72 53.30
C ALA A 171 0.01 -16.48 53.60
N GLN A 172 -1.10 -15.76 53.80
CA GLN A 172 -2.43 -16.33 54.08
C GLN A 172 -3.46 -16.11 52.95
N VAL A 173 -3.04 -15.55 51.81
CA VAL A 173 -3.94 -15.24 50.67
C VAL A 173 -3.63 -16.11 49.44
N GLN A 174 -2.81 -17.15 49.56
CA GLN A 174 -2.44 -17.99 48.41
C GLN A 174 -3.69 -18.71 47.83
N GLY A 175 -4.60 -19.21 48.66
CA GLY A 175 -5.85 -19.87 48.20
C GLY A 175 -6.94 -18.93 47.63
N VAL A 176 -6.93 -17.64 47.98
CA VAL A 176 -7.88 -16.64 47.44
C VAL A 176 -7.33 -15.96 46.18
N ILE A 177 -5.99 -15.95 46.02
CA ILE A 177 -5.33 -15.46 44.81
C ILE A 177 -5.33 -16.53 43.72
N GLU A 178 -5.14 -17.82 44.04
CA GLU A 178 -5.27 -18.93 43.07
C GLU A 178 -6.69 -18.97 42.47
N SER A 179 -7.74 -18.95 43.30
CA SER A 179 -9.13 -18.91 42.81
C SER A 179 -9.48 -17.65 42.01
N ARG A 180 -8.81 -16.51 42.24
CA ARG A 180 -8.98 -15.28 41.43
C ARG A 180 -8.09 -15.21 40.19
N GLN A 181 -6.95 -15.90 40.17
CA GLN A 181 -6.09 -16.03 39.00
C GLN A 181 -6.67 -17.08 38.04
N GLU A 182 -7.11 -18.24 38.54
CA GLU A 182 -7.85 -19.26 37.78
C GLU A 182 -9.12 -18.67 37.16
N GLY A 183 -9.90 -17.87 37.90
CA GLY A 183 -11.07 -17.18 37.35
C GLY A 183 -10.72 -16.13 36.27
N ARG A 184 -9.57 -15.45 36.38
CA ARG A 184 -9.10 -14.47 35.39
C ARG A 184 -8.54 -15.13 34.13
N ASP A 185 -7.82 -16.23 34.28
CA ASP A 185 -7.24 -16.97 33.17
C ASP A 185 -8.31 -17.79 32.44
N ALA A 186 -9.30 -18.35 33.15
CA ALA A 186 -10.50 -18.91 32.54
C ALA A 186 -11.32 -17.85 31.79
N ALA A 187 -11.46 -16.63 32.33
CA ALA A 187 -12.13 -15.53 31.63
C ALA A 187 -11.38 -15.09 30.36
N ARG A 188 -10.05 -14.99 30.41
CA ARG A 188 -9.20 -14.70 29.24
C ARG A 188 -9.26 -15.82 28.20
N ALA A 189 -9.15 -17.07 28.62
CA ALA A 189 -9.28 -18.24 27.76
C ALA A 189 -10.66 -18.27 27.08
N ARG A 190 -11.73 -17.95 27.81
CA ARG A 190 -13.08 -17.85 27.25
C ARG A 190 -13.21 -16.72 26.23
N VAL A 191 -12.62 -15.55 26.47
CA VAL A 191 -12.59 -14.45 25.49
C VAL A 191 -11.80 -14.86 24.24
N GLY A 192 -10.62 -15.49 24.42
CA GLY A 192 -9.79 -16.00 23.34
C GLY A 192 -10.52 -17.04 22.49
N ALA A 193 -11.16 -18.02 23.13
CA ALA A 193 -11.96 -19.04 22.46
C ALA A 193 -13.13 -18.45 21.67
N ARG A 194 -13.86 -17.48 22.25
CA ARG A 194 -14.93 -16.76 21.52
C ARG A 194 -14.42 -16.01 20.30
N GLN A 195 -13.31 -15.31 20.43
CA GLN A 195 -12.69 -14.60 19.30
C GLN A 195 -12.19 -15.59 18.24
N GLY A 196 -11.57 -16.69 18.66
CA GLY A 196 -11.11 -17.76 17.78
C GLY A 196 -12.26 -18.39 16.97
N LEU A 197 -13.34 -18.75 17.64
CA LEU A 197 -14.57 -19.27 17.01
C LEU A 197 -15.18 -18.24 16.06
N ALA A 198 -15.35 -16.99 16.50
CA ALA A 198 -15.96 -15.95 15.67
C ALA A 198 -15.11 -15.61 14.43
N ASN A 199 -13.78 -15.71 14.52
CA ASN A 199 -12.88 -15.51 13.39
C ASN A 199 -13.01 -16.66 12.39
N LEU A 200 -12.89 -17.91 12.88
CA LEU A 200 -12.96 -19.09 12.03
C LEU A 200 -14.35 -19.25 11.41
N GLN A 201 -15.42 -18.96 12.16
CA GLN A 201 -16.79 -18.99 11.65
C GLN A 201 -16.99 -17.99 10.50
N ARG A 202 -16.44 -16.78 10.60
CA ARG A 202 -16.49 -15.78 9.52
C ARG A 202 -15.70 -16.23 8.29
N GLU A 203 -14.54 -16.85 8.49
CA GLU A 203 -13.71 -17.39 7.42
C GLU A 203 -14.41 -18.54 6.68
N VAL A 204 -14.94 -19.52 7.41
CA VAL A 204 -15.70 -20.66 6.86
C VAL A 204 -16.98 -20.19 6.17
N GLU A 205 -17.69 -19.21 6.73
CA GLU A 205 -18.85 -18.59 6.07
C GLU A 205 -18.46 -17.93 4.73
N GLY A 206 -17.31 -17.25 4.69
CA GLY A 206 -16.76 -16.70 3.44
C GLY A 206 -16.48 -17.79 2.41
N LEU A 207 -15.82 -18.87 2.82
CA LEU A 207 -15.53 -20.02 1.97
C LEU A 207 -16.82 -20.71 1.49
N ARG A 208 -17.84 -20.86 2.33
CA ARG A 208 -19.11 -21.50 1.97
C ARG A 208 -19.86 -20.72 0.89
N ARG A 209 -19.77 -19.39 0.90
CA ARG A 209 -20.36 -18.54 -0.15
C ARG A 209 -19.66 -18.71 -1.49
N LEU A 210 -18.35 -18.95 -1.48
CA LEU A 210 -17.54 -19.20 -2.68
C LEU A 210 -17.73 -20.63 -3.20
N TYR A 211 -17.84 -21.60 -2.29
CA TYR A 211 -17.96 -23.03 -2.58
C TYR A 211 -19.26 -23.59 -1.98
N PRO A 212 -20.43 -23.24 -2.51
CA PRO A 212 -21.72 -23.64 -1.93
C PRO A 212 -21.98 -25.14 -1.99
N GLN A 213 -21.29 -25.86 -2.87
CA GLN A 213 -21.44 -27.31 -3.05
C GLN A 213 -20.52 -28.14 -2.14
N ALA A 214 -19.68 -27.52 -1.31
CA ALA A 214 -18.77 -28.23 -0.42
C ALA A 214 -19.47 -28.61 0.91
N PRO A 215 -19.83 -29.90 1.13
CA PRO A 215 -20.54 -30.32 2.35
C PRO A 215 -19.65 -30.19 3.60
N GLU A 216 -18.33 -30.35 3.45
CA GLU A 216 -17.34 -30.25 4.53
C GLU A 216 -17.35 -28.86 5.21
N LEU A 217 -17.52 -27.79 4.43
CA LEU A 217 -17.63 -26.43 4.96
C LEU A 217 -18.94 -26.20 5.72
N SER A 218 -20.02 -26.85 5.29
CA SER A 218 -21.32 -26.76 5.95
C SER A 218 -21.29 -27.50 7.30
N GLY A 219 -20.74 -28.72 7.33
CA GLY A 219 -20.53 -29.47 8.58
C GLY A 219 -19.65 -28.71 9.56
N LEU A 220 -18.52 -28.18 9.08
CA LEU A 220 -17.61 -27.37 9.91
C LEU A 220 -18.30 -26.09 10.44
N HIS A 221 -19.11 -25.41 9.63
CA HIS A 221 -19.84 -24.22 10.08
C HIS A 221 -20.85 -24.56 11.19
N ASP A 222 -21.55 -25.68 11.08
CA ASP A 222 -22.54 -26.12 12.06
C ASP A 222 -21.88 -26.54 13.38
N GLU A 223 -20.73 -27.23 13.32
CA GLU A 223 -19.89 -27.54 14.49
C GLU A 223 -19.41 -26.27 15.20
N LEU A 224 -18.89 -25.29 14.46
CA LEU A 224 -18.44 -24.00 15.01
C LEU A 224 -19.60 -23.23 15.65
N ARG A 225 -20.79 -23.28 15.06
CA ARG A 225 -22.00 -22.64 15.58
C ARG A 225 -22.51 -23.32 16.84
N ALA A 226 -22.43 -24.66 16.93
CA ALA A 226 -22.73 -25.41 18.14
C ALA A 226 -21.76 -25.05 19.27
N ALA A 227 -20.46 -25.13 19.01
CA ALA A 227 -19.42 -24.77 19.97
C ALA A 227 -19.56 -23.32 20.47
N GLY A 228 -19.90 -22.38 19.57
CA GLY A 228 -20.16 -20.98 19.91
C GLY A 228 -21.28 -20.76 20.92
N ARG A 229 -22.31 -21.63 20.94
CA ARG A 229 -23.40 -21.59 21.93
C ARG A 229 -22.93 -22.09 23.29
N ASP A 230 -22.11 -23.13 23.30
CA ASP A 230 -21.74 -23.87 24.51
C ASP A 230 -20.55 -23.24 25.26
N VAL A 231 -19.76 -22.36 24.63
CA VAL A 231 -18.60 -21.67 25.26
C VAL A 231 -18.94 -20.97 26.58
N ARG A 232 -20.19 -20.54 26.77
CA ARG A 232 -20.65 -19.89 28.01
C ARG A 232 -20.64 -20.82 29.21
N SER A 233 -20.94 -22.10 29.00
CA SER A 233 -21.09 -23.11 30.06
C SER A 233 -19.82 -23.93 30.31
N LEU A 234 -18.80 -23.84 29.46
CA LEU A 234 -17.56 -24.61 29.62
C LEU A 234 -16.74 -24.15 30.84
N ASP A 235 -16.21 -25.12 31.58
CA ASP A 235 -15.22 -24.95 32.64
C ASP A 235 -13.78 -24.82 32.06
N GLU A 236 -12.75 -24.72 32.91
CA GLU A 236 -11.38 -24.53 32.43
C GLU A 236 -10.86 -25.72 31.59
N ALA A 237 -11.21 -26.94 31.97
CA ALA A 237 -10.87 -28.14 31.21
C ALA A 237 -11.57 -28.15 29.84
N GLY A 238 -12.86 -27.81 29.80
CA GLY A 238 -13.61 -27.64 28.56
C GLY A 238 -13.07 -26.54 27.66
N LEU A 239 -12.61 -25.41 28.22
CA LEU A 239 -11.96 -24.33 27.46
C LEU A 239 -10.63 -24.77 26.84
N LYS A 240 -9.81 -25.54 27.56
CA LYS A 240 -8.57 -26.13 27.02
C LYS A 240 -8.86 -27.14 25.92
N ASN A 241 -9.92 -27.94 26.05
CA ASN A 241 -10.33 -28.87 25.01
C ASN A 241 -10.82 -28.12 23.76
N LEU A 242 -11.64 -27.09 23.92
CA LEU A 242 -12.12 -26.24 22.84
C LEU A 242 -10.99 -25.54 22.09
N ASP A 243 -9.91 -25.13 22.77
CA ASP A 243 -8.73 -24.55 22.11
C ASP A 243 -8.03 -25.58 21.20
N ARG A 244 -7.95 -26.85 21.63
CA ARG A 244 -7.44 -27.96 20.79
C ARG A 244 -8.36 -28.24 19.60
N GLU A 245 -9.67 -28.24 19.81
CA GLU A 245 -10.67 -28.39 18.74
C GLU A 245 -10.58 -27.23 17.73
N LEU A 246 -10.42 -25.99 18.21
CA LEU A 246 -10.18 -24.83 17.35
C LEU A 246 -8.94 -24.99 16.48
N VAL A 247 -7.86 -25.57 17.01
CA VAL A 247 -6.66 -25.88 16.20
C VAL A 247 -6.98 -26.94 15.16
N ALA A 248 -7.71 -28.00 15.52
CA ALA A 248 -8.11 -29.05 14.58
C ALA A 248 -9.01 -28.50 13.46
N TRP A 249 -10.03 -27.71 13.80
CA TRP A 249 -10.93 -27.07 12.84
C TRP A 249 -10.20 -26.08 11.91
N ARG A 250 -9.21 -25.34 12.43
CA ARG A 250 -8.33 -24.49 11.60
C ARG A 250 -7.54 -25.32 10.60
N GLU A 251 -7.06 -26.49 11.00
CA GLU A 251 -6.32 -27.36 10.10
C GLU A 251 -7.22 -27.98 9.02
N VAL A 252 -8.48 -28.31 9.36
CA VAL A 252 -9.49 -28.71 8.36
C VAL A 252 -9.73 -27.59 7.36
N ALA A 253 -10.01 -26.37 7.83
CA ALA A 253 -10.21 -25.21 6.96
C ALA A 253 -8.98 -24.92 6.08
N ARG A 254 -7.77 -25.01 6.66
CA ARG A 254 -6.51 -24.83 5.93
C ARG A 254 -6.30 -25.90 4.87
N THR A 255 -6.61 -27.15 5.19
CA THR A 255 -6.54 -28.28 4.26
C THR A 255 -7.48 -28.04 3.08
N PHE A 256 -8.74 -27.69 3.36
CA PHE A 256 -9.72 -27.31 2.34
C PHE A 256 -9.20 -26.18 1.45
N VAL A 257 -8.71 -25.09 2.04
CA VAL A 257 -8.12 -23.95 1.30
C VAL A 257 -6.95 -24.41 0.42
N GLY A 258 -6.12 -25.32 0.91
CA GLY A 258 -5.01 -25.89 0.16
C GLY A 258 -5.46 -26.73 -1.05
N HIS A 259 -6.52 -27.51 -0.92
CA HIS A 259 -7.12 -28.25 -2.04
C HIS A 259 -7.78 -27.31 -3.04
N ALA A 260 -8.66 -26.44 -2.58
CA ALA A 260 -9.35 -25.47 -3.44
C ALA A 260 -8.38 -24.55 -4.19
N ALA A 261 -7.28 -24.13 -3.55
CA ALA A 261 -6.25 -23.34 -4.23
C ALA A 261 -5.46 -24.13 -5.26
N ARG A 262 -5.25 -25.43 -5.04
CA ARG A 262 -4.59 -26.30 -6.02
C ARG A 262 -5.46 -26.46 -7.26
N ASP A 263 -6.76 -26.70 -7.07
CA ASP A 263 -7.72 -26.87 -8.15
C ASP A 263 -7.86 -25.56 -8.93
N LEU A 264 -8.07 -24.44 -8.23
CA LEU A 264 -8.10 -23.11 -8.86
C LEU A 264 -6.79 -22.79 -9.58
N ARG A 265 -5.64 -23.21 -9.06
CA ARG A 265 -4.37 -23.01 -9.75
C ARG A 265 -4.30 -23.81 -11.05
N ALA A 266 -4.81 -25.04 -11.06
CA ALA A 266 -4.89 -25.84 -12.28
C ALA A 266 -5.80 -25.16 -13.31
N ASP A 267 -6.95 -24.63 -12.87
CA ASP A 267 -7.86 -23.87 -13.74
C ASP A 267 -7.20 -22.59 -14.27
N VAL A 268 -6.49 -21.83 -13.43
CA VAL A 268 -5.73 -20.64 -13.83
C VAL A 268 -4.61 -20.98 -14.83
N THR A 269 -3.97 -22.14 -14.69
CA THR A 269 -2.99 -22.60 -15.68
C THR A 269 -3.65 -22.97 -17.01
N ALA A 270 -4.85 -23.55 -16.96
CA ALA A 270 -5.63 -23.92 -18.14
C ALA A 270 -6.38 -22.75 -18.80
N GLU A 271 -6.48 -21.58 -18.16
CA GLU A 271 -7.15 -20.38 -18.69
C GLU A 271 -6.64 -19.96 -20.07
N ALA A 272 -5.34 -20.11 -20.34
CA ALA A 272 -4.68 -19.52 -21.50
C ALA A 272 -5.12 -20.23 -22.79
N PRO A 273 -5.95 -19.60 -23.64
CA PRO A 273 -6.30 -20.17 -24.93
C PRO A 273 -5.10 -20.03 -25.87
N GLU A 274 -4.94 -21.00 -26.80
CA GLU A 274 -3.96 -20.89 -27.89
C GLU A 274 -4.08 -19.56 -28.66
N ALA A 275 -5.29 -18.99 -28.70
CA ALA A 275 -5.58 -17.70 -29.33
C ALA A 275 -4.64 -16.58 -28.85
N GLY A 276 -4.30 -16.50 -27.56
CA GLY A 276 -3.39 -15.47 -27.05
C GLY A 276 -1.98 -15.57 -27.67
N ALA A 277 -1.43 -16.79 -27.74
CA ALA A 277 -0.15 -17.05 -28.36
C ALA A 277 -0.17 -16.81 -29.88
N GLN A 278 -1.27 -17.20 -30.54
CA GLN A 278 -1.47 -16.97 -31.98
C GLN A 278 -1.54 -15.48 -32.32
N VAL A 279 -2.26 -14.68 -31.52
CA VAL A 279 -2.32 -13.22 -31.68
C VAL A 279 -0.92 -12.60 -31.57
N GLU A 280 -0.14 -12.99 -30.55
CA GLU A 280 1.23 -12.51 -30.38
C GLU A 280 2.15 -12.92 -31.54
N ALA A 281 2.01 -14.14 -32.04
CA ALA A 281 2.76 -14.64 -33.20
C ALA A 281 2.48 -13.80 -34.45
N VAL A 282 1.20 -13.57 -34.77
CA VAL A 282 0.79 -12.74 -35.91
C VAL A 282 1.26 -11.29 -35.77
N ALA A 283 1.14 -10.70 -34.57
CA ALA A 283 1.65 -9.36 -34.33
C ALA A 283 3.17 -9.26 -34.53
N ASN A 284 3.92 -10.32 -34.21
CA ASN A 284 5.36 -10.40 -34.46
C ASN A 284 5.70 -10.60 -35.94
N GLU A 285 4.92 -11.39 -36.68
CA GLU A 285 5.06 -11.52 -38.13
C GLU A 285 4.85 -10.18 -38.83
N LEU A 286 3.84 -9.41 -38.42
CA LEU A 286 3.58 -8.06 -38.93
C LEU A 286 4.75 -7.11 -38.68
N ARG A 287 5.29 -7.10 -37.46
CA ARG A 287 6.47 -6.29 -37.11
C ARG A 287 7.71 -6.69 -37.90
N ALA A 288 7.83 -7.98 -38.20
CA ALA A 288 8.94 -8.51 -38.98
C ALA A 288 8.73 -8.39 -40.50
N GLY A 289 7.62 -7.83 -40.95
CA GLY A 289 7.33 -7.63 -42.37
C GLY A 289 6.98 -8.91 -43.14
N ARG A 290 6.60 -10.00 -42.45
CA ARG A 290 6.37 -11.31 -43.07
C ARG A 290 4.91 -11.64 -43.37
N HIS A 291 3.98 -10.77 -42.96
CA HIS A 291 2.55 -10.99 -43.12
C HIS A 291 2.03 -10.21 -44.32
N ASP A 292 0.93 -10.65 -44.95
CA ASP A 292 0.36 -10.01 -46.15
C ASP A 292 -0.09 -8.56 -45.94
N LEU A 293 -0.36 -8.19 -44.69
CA LEU A 293 -0.72 -6.82 -44.29
C LEU A 293 0.52 -5.93 -44.05
N SER A 294 1.74 -6.43 -44.22
CA SER A 294 2.98 -5.68 -44.02
C SER A 294 3.36 -4.80 -45.21
N ALA A 295 2.86 -5.11 -46.41
CA ALA A 295 3.14 -4.31 -47.60
C ALA A 295 2.35 -2.99 -47.56
N GLU A 296 3.04 -1.87 -47.71
CA GLU A 296 2.40 -0.56 -47.86
C GLU A 296 1.90 -0.38 -49.29
N LEU A 297 0.69 0.14 -49.42
CA LEU A 297 0.09 0.43 -50.71
C LEU A 297 0.37 1.88 -51.14
N PRO A 298 0.49 2.15 -52.46
CA PRO A 298 0.67 3.50 -52.97
C PRO A 298 -0.53 4.39 -52.63
N SER A 299 -0.29 5.71 -52.54
CA SER A 299 -1.33 6.72 -52.29
C SER A 299 -2.15 7.08 -53.55
N THR A 300 -2.56 6.06 -54.30
CA THR A 300 -3.46 6.16 -55.46
C THR A 300 -4.88 5.81 -55.03
N MET A 301 -5.91 6.33 -55.70
CA MET A 301 -7.28 6.42 -55.18
C MET A 301 -7.83 5.13 -54.52
N ALA A 302 -7.87 4.00 -55.25
CA ALA A 302 -8.36 2.73 -54.72
C ALA A 302 -7.38 2.12 -53.71
N SER A 303 -6.08 2.17 -53.98
CA SER A 303 -5.03 1.69 -53.07
C SER A 303 -5.01 2.47 -51.74
N ALA A 304 -5.33 3.76 -51.75
CA ALA A 304 -5.37 4.63 -50.58
C ALA A 304 -6.59 4.33 -49.69
N ALA A 305 -7.73 3.97 -50.29
CA ALA A 305 -8.89 3.48 -49.55
C ALA A 305 -8.58 2.13 -48.88
N LEU A 306 -7.98 1.20 -49.61
CA LEU A 306 -7.57 -0.11 -49.10
C LEU A 306 -6.47 0.00 -48.01
N GLU A 307 -5.55 0.96 -48.12
CA GLU A 307 -4.52 1.24 -47.13
C GLU A 307 -5.11 1.67 -45.77
N ARG A 308 -6.24 2.38 -45.75
CA ARG A 308 -6.95 2.72 -44.50
C ARG A 308 -7.44 1.45 -43.79
N LEU A 309 -8.02 0.52 -44.55
CA LEU A 309 -8.46 -0.78 -44.02
C LEU A 309 -7.27 -1.59 -43.49
N ARG A 310 -6.18 -1.68 -44.24
CA ARG A 310 -4.95 -2.36 -43.81
C ARG A 310 -4.45 -1.79 -42.48
N ARG A 311 -4.35 -0.47 -42.36
CA ARG A 311 -3.93 0.20 -41.11
C ARG A 311 -4.86 -0.11 -39.96
N ALA A 312 -6.18 -0.13 -40.18
CA ALA A 312 -7.15 -0.50 -39.16
C ALA A 312 -6.94 -1.95 -38.67
N LEU A 313 -6.77 -2.91 -39.59
CA LEU A 313 -6.49 -4.31 -39.25
C LEU A 313 -5.17 -4.47 -38.49
N VAL A 314 -4.12 -3.75 -38.88
CA VAL A 314 -2.82 -3.78 -38.18
C VAL A 314 -2.94 -3.19 -36.76
N LEU A 315 -3.66 -2.09 -36.59
CA LEU A 315 -3.90 -1.50 -35.27
C LEU A 315 -4.74 -2.42 -34.38
N GLU A 316 -5.72 -3.10 -34.96
CA GLU A 316 -6.59 -4.02 -34.23
C GLU A 316 -5.81 -5.21 -33.64
N VAL A 317 -5.02 -5.91 -34.46
CA VAL A 317 -4.21 -7.04 -33.95
C VAL A 317 -3.13 -6.60 -32.96
N GLN A 318 -2.61 -5.37 -33.09
CA GLN A 318 -1.71 -4.81 -32.08
C GLN A 318 -2.42 -4.59 -30.73
N ARG A 319 -3.67 -4.12 -30.75
CA ARG A 319 -4.48 -3.97 -29.52
C ARG A 319 -4.81 -5.34 -28.91
N LEU A 320 -5.20 -6.32 -29.75
CA LEU A 320 -5.44 -7.69 -29.30
C LEU A 320 -4.18 -8.29 -28.65
N ALA A 321 -3.00 -8.09 -29.25
CA ALA A 321 -1.74 -8.58 -28.70
C ALA A 321 -1.40 -7.92 -27.36
N GLN A 322 -1.67 -6.62 -27.21
CA GLN A 322 -1.48 -5.93 -25.92
C GLN A 322 -2.43 -6.47 -24.84
N ARG A 323 -3.70 -6.72 -25.19
CA ARG A 323 -4.70 -7.33 -24.28
C ARG A 323 -4.28 -8.75 -23.88
N ALA A 324 -3.89 -9.59 -24.84
CA ALA A 324 -3.38 -10.94 -24.60
C ALA A 324 -2.19 -10.93 -23.64
N GLY A 325 -1.19 -10.07 -23.90
CA GLY A 325 -0.02 -9.95 -23.04
C GLY A 325 -0.34 -9.45 -21.63
N ARG A 326 -1.38 -8.61 -21.45
CA ARG A 326 -1.86 -8.22 -20.11
C ARG A 326 -2.48 -9.41 -19.40
N LEU A 327 -3.42 -10.10 -20.04
CA LEU A 327 -4.09 -11.26 -19.46
C LEU A 327 -3.10 -12.36 -19.07
N GLU A 328 -2.07 -12.60 -19.87
CA GLU A 328 -1.03 -13.59 -19.57
C GLU A 328 -0.16 -13.19 -18.36
N ARG A 329 0.12 -11.89 -18.18
CA ARG A 329 0.81 -11.40 -16.98
C ARG A 329 -0.05 -11.56 -15.73
N ASP A 330 -1.33 -11.23 -15.83
CA ASP A 330 -2.28 -11.34 -14.73
C ASP A 330 -2.47 -12.81 -14.33
N ARG A 331 -2.56 -13.72 -15.31
CA ARG A 331 -2.59 -15.19 -15.11
C ARG A 331 -1.35 -15.69 -14.37
N LYS A 332 -0.14 -15.31 -14.82
CA LYS A 332 1.12 -15.70 -14.15
C LYS A 332 1.21 -15.15 -12.72
N ALA A 333 0.73 -13.94 -12.50
CA ALA A 333 0.68 -13.34 -11.17
C ALA A 333 -0.27 -14.11 -10.24
N ALA A 334 -1.46 -14.48 -10.73
CA ALA A 334 -2.43 -15.31 -10.02
C ALA A 334 -1.87 -16.70 -9.70
N GLU A 335 -1.27 -17.37 -10.68
CA GLU A 335 -0.65 -18.69 -10.49
C GLU A 335 0.41 -18.66 -9.38
N LYS A 336 1.24 -17.60 -9.36
CA LYS A 336 2.26 -17.40 -8.31
C LYS A 336 1.62 -17.11 -6.95
N ALA A 337 0.57 -16.30 -6.89
CA ALA A 337 -0.12 -15.94 -5.66
C ALA A 337 -0.78 -17.18 -5.00
N LEU A 338 -1.37 -18.06 -5.81
CA LEU A 338 -1.97 -19.32 -5.35
C LEU A 338 -0.95 -20.32 -4.77
N GLY A 339 0.35 -20.08 -4.92
CA GLY A 339 1.40 -20.89 -4.29
C GLY A 339 1.48 -20.76 -2.76
N LYS A 340 0.88 -19.72 -2.16
CA LYS A 340 0.75 -19.56 -0.70
C LYS A 340 -0.69 -19.18 -0.35
N PRO A 341 -1.63 -20.14 -0.40
CA PRO A 341 -3.04 -19.82 -0.33
C PRO A 341 -3.51 -19.51 1.08
N ASP A 342 -4.43 -18.54 1.17
CA ASP A 342 -5.28 -18.27 2.33
C ASP A 342 -6.73 -18.06 1.86
N ALA A 343 -7.70 -18.09 2.78
CA ALA A 343 -9.11 -17.93 2.43
C ALA A 343 -9.41 -16.56 1.80
N GLY A 344 -8.70 -15.51 2.21
CA GLY A 344 -8.83 -14.17 1.63
C GLY A 344 -8.36 -14.11 0.18
N MET A 345 -7.35 -14.89 -0.18
CA MET A 345 -6.83 -15.05 -1.52
C MET A 345 -7.86 -15.74 -2.41
N LEU A 346 -8.42 -16.86 -1.98
CA LEU A 346 -9.49 -17.55 -2.72
C LEU A 346 -10.70 -16.64 -2.97
N THR A 347 -11.06 -15.81 -1.99
CA THR A 347 -12.17 -14.83 -2.12
C THR A 347 -11.93 -13.81 -3.23
N ARG A 348 -10.68 -13.40 -3.47
CA ARG A 348 -10.34 -12.45 -4.52
C ARG A 348 -10.11 -13.14 -5.86
N GLU A 349 -9.48 -14.30 -5.85
CA GLU A 349 -9.02 -14.97 -7.07
C GLU A 349 -10.14 -15.63 -7.83
N LEU A 350 -11.10 -16.28 -7.15
CA LEU A 350 -12.14 -17.03 -7.82
C LEU A 350 -13.02 -16.14 -8.75
N PRO A 351 -13.47 -14.94 -8.31
CA PRO A 351 -14.14 -13.99 -9.21
C PRO A 351 -13.21 -13.45 -10.30
N ALA A 352 -11.94 -13.19 -9.98
CA ALA A 352 -10.96 -12.66 -10.93
C ALA A 352 -10.67 -13.67 -12.05
N HIS A 353 -10.51 -14.96 -11.72
CA HIS A 353 -10.42 -16.08 -12.65
C HIS A 353 -11.61 -16.11 -13.60
N THR A 354 -12.84 -16.05 -13.06
CA THR A 354 -14.07 -16.04 -13.88
C THR A 354 -14.09 -14.86 -14.87
N GLY A 355 -13.69 -13.67 -14.41
CA GLY A 355 -13.57 -12.49 -15.27
C GLY A 355 -12.52 -12.64 -16.36
N ARG A 356 -11.32 -13.13 -16.01
CA ARG A 356 -10.25 -13.38 -16.99
C ARG A 356 -10.62 -14.45 -18.01
N ALA A 357 -11.24 -15.55 -17.59
CA ALA A 357 -11.71 -16.59 -18.49
C ALA A 357 -12.68 -16.04 -19.55
N ARG A 358 -13.57 -15.14 -19.14
CA ARG A 358 -14.44 -14.42 -20.08
C ARG A 358 -13.66 -13.48 -21.01
N GLU A 359 -12.74 -12.68 -20.48
CA GLU A 359 -11.91 -11.79 -21.31
C GLU A 359 -11.07 -12.56 -22.34
N TRP A 360 -10.60 -13.77 -21.97
CA TRP A 360 -9.91 -14.68 -22.88
C TRP A 360 -10.83 -15.21 -23.98
N ALA A 361 -12.07 -15.59 -23.64
CA ALA A 361 -13.06 -16.03 -24.61
C ALA A 361 -13.42 -14.92 -25.62
N GLU A 362 -13.68 -13.70 -25.13
CA GLU A 362 -13.94 -12.52 -25.97
C GLU A 362 -12.74 -12.22 -26.90
N LEU A 363 -11.51 -12.30 -26.38
CA LEU A 363 -10.31 -12.12 -27.19
C LEU A 363 -10.19 -13.17 -28.30
N ALA A 364 -10.57 -14.43 -28.03
CA ALA A 364 -10.53 -15.50 -29.02
C ALA A 364 -11.57 -15.30 -30.13
N GLU A 365 -12.77 -14.81 -29.79
CA GLU A 365 -13.81 -14.44 -30.76
C GLU A 365 -13.36 -13.26 -31.62
N GLU A 366 -12.89 -12.17 -31.00
CA GLU A 366 -12.37 -10.98 -31.69
C GLU A 366 -11.22 -11.34 -32.64
N PHE A 367 -10.29 -12.18 -32.18
CA PHE A 367 -9.18 -12.64 -33.03
C PHE A 367 -9.65 -13.51 -34.20
N THR A 368 -10.67 -14.34 -34.00
CA THR A 368 -11.24 -15.15 -35.08
C THR A 368 -11.90 -14.28 -36.14
N ALA A 369 -12.66 -13.25 -35.73
CA ALA A 369 -13.23 -12.26 -36.63
C ALA A 369 -12.14 -11.45 -37.37
N TRP A 370 -11.08 -11.07 -36.68
CA TRP A 370 -9.93 -10.41 -37.29
C TRP A 370 -9.24 -11.30 -38.34
N ARG A 371 -9.01 -12.60 -38.03
CA ARG A 371 -8.41 -13.56 -38.97
C ARG A 371 -9.24 -13.71 -40.24
N ALA A 372 -10.57 -13.76 -40.12
CA ALA A 372 -11.45 -13.84 -41.27
C ALA A 372 -11.30 -12.60 -42.19
N ARG A 373 -11.26 -11.39 -41.62
CA ARG A 373 -11.02 -10.15 -42.38
C ARG A 373 -9.61 -10.09 -42.98
N ALA A 374 -8.59 -10.53 -42.24
CA ALA A 374 -7.23 -10.60 -42.75
C ALA A 374 -7.09 -11.59 -43.91
N ALA A 375 -7.78 -12.74 -43.85
CA ALA A 375 -7.82 -13.70 -44.95
C ALA A 375 -8.55 -13.14 -46.17
N ALA A 376 -9.66 -12.41 -45.95
CA ALA A 376 -10.38 -11.73 -47.04
C ALA A 376 -9.54 -10.63 -47.70
N TYR A 377 -8.51 -10.08 -47.03
CA TYR A 377 -7.58 -9.10 -47.58
C TYR A 377 -6.61 -9.64 -48.63
N VAL A 378 -6.35 -10.93 -48.63
CA VAL A 378 -5.39 -11.55 -49.55
C VAL A 378 -5.82 -11.33 -51.01
N GLY A 379 -4.90 -10.80 -51.83
CA GLY A 379 -5.13 -10.51 -53.25
C GLY A 379 -5.80 -9.16 -53.56
N TRP A 380 -6.30 -8.43 -52.55
CA TRP A 380 -6.81 -7.07 -52.74
C TRP A 380 -5.75 -6.02 -53.09
N PRO A 381 -4.51 -6.07 -52.55
CA PRO A 381 -3.42 -5.19 -52.99
C PRO A 381 -3.25 -5.13 -54.52
N GLU A 382 -3.23 -6.30 -55.17
CA GLU A 382 -3.08 -6.40 -56.62
C GLU A 382 -4.31 -5.90 -57.36
N LEU A 383 -5.50 -6.22 -56.84
CA LEU A 383 -6.77 -5.77 -57.43
C LEU A 383 -6.89 -4.24 -57.35
N ALA A 384 -6.64 -3.62 -56.20
CA ALA A 384 -6.68 -2.17 -56.04
C ALA A 384 -5.67 -1.46 -56.96
N ALA A 385 -4.46 -2.00 -57.09
CA ALA A 385 -3.46 -1.47 -58.02
C ALA A 385 -3.91 -1.60 -59.50
N ALA A 386 -4.71 -2.61 -59.85
CA ALA A 386 -5.27 -2.75 -61.19
C ALA A 386 -6.40 -1.73 -61.45
N PHE A 387 -7.23 -1.45 -60.44
CA PHE A 387 -8.23 -0.38 -60.51
C PHE A 387 -7.57 1.00 -60.67
N ASP A 388 -6.48 1.27 -59.96
CA ASP A 388 -5.74 2.54 -60.09
C ASP A 388 -5.12 2.78 -61.48
N ARG A 389 -4.99 1.73 -62.30
CA ARG A 389 -4.53 1.82 -63.71
C ARG A 389 -5.69 1.87 -64.72
N ALA A 390 -6.93 1.71 -64.25
CA ALA A 390 -8.14 1.75 -65.06
C ALA A 390 -8.70 3.20 -65.14
N PRO A 391 -9.81 3.44 -65.85
CA PRO A 391 -10.47 4.74 -65.85
C PRO A 391 -10.75 5.25 -64.42
N THR A 392 -10.57 6.55 -64.21
CA THR A 392 -10.58 7.17 -62.88
C THR A 392 -11.91 6.94 -62.16
N GLU A 393 -13.02 6.99 -62.87
CA GLU A 393 -14.37 6.78 -62.33
C GLU A 393 -14.52 5.40 -61.69
N LEU A 394 -13.85 4.39 -62.25
CA LEU A 394 -13.92 3.03 -61.73
C LEU A 394 -13.11 2.89 -60.43
N ALA A 395 -11.92 3.50 -60.37
CA ALA A 395 -11.14 3.56 -59.13
C ALA A 395 -11.86 4.37 -58.03
N GLU A 396 -12.61 5.41 -58.39
CA GLU A 396 -13.42 6.21 -57.46
C GLU A 396 -14.55 5.36 -56.89
N SER A 397 -15.26 4.62 -57.75
CA SER A 397 -16.34 3.73 -57.31
C SER A 397 -15.89 2.67 -56.30
N LEU A 398 -14.69 2.09 -56.50
CA LEU A 398 -14.13 1.14 -55.56
C LEU A 398 -13.71 1.83 -54.25
N ALA A 399 -13.11 3.02 -54.34
CA ALA A 399 -12.72 3.79 -53.15
C ALA A 399 -13.92 4.22 -52.30
N GLU A 400 -15.02 4.65 -52.93
CA GLU A 400 -16.29 4.96 -52.26
C GLU A 400 -16.90 3.74 -51.61
N ALA A 401 -16.96 2.61 -52.32
CA ALA A 401 -17.52 1.36 -51.78
C ALA A 401 -16.71 0.85 -50.58
N LEU A 402 -15.38 0.86 -50.66
CA LEU A 402 -14.48 0.53 -49.54
C LEU A 402 -14.66 1.47 -48.35
N GLY A 403 -15.00 2.74 -48.61
CA GLY A 403 -15.29 3.73 -47.57
C GLY A 403 -16.65 3.53 -46.89
N ALA A 404 -17.65 3.03 -47.63
CA ALA A 404 -19.01 2.84 -47.15
C ALA A 404 -19.20 1.51 -46.39
N ASP A 405 -18.77 0.40 -46.97
CA ASP A 405 -18.87 -0.93 -46.37
C ASP A 405 -17.68 -1.81 -46.79
N PRO A 406 -16.56 -1.72 -46.06
CA PRO A 406 -15.37 -2.49 -46.40
C PRO A 406 -15.61 -3.99 -46.30
N ASP A 407 -16.38 -4.47 -45.33
CA ASP A 407 -16.56 -5.92 -45.15
C ASP A 407 -17.38 -6.54 -46.29
N ALA A 408 -18.43 -5.85 -46.76
CA ALA A 408 -19.19 -6.29 -47.93
C ALA A 408 -18.36 -6.29 -49.22
N VAL A 409 -17.53 -5.26 -49.42
CA VAL A 409 -16.64 -5.19 -50.59
C VAL A 409 -15.63 -6.33 -50.59
N MET A 410 -14.99 -6.58 -49.44
CA MET A 410 -13.96 -7.62 -49.29
C MET A 410 -14.53 -9.04 -49.45
N ALA A 411 -15.84 -9.22 -49.22
CA ALA A 411 -16.54 -10.49 -49.38
C ALA A 411 -16.85 -10.86 -50.84
N ASP A 412 -16.88 -9.91 -51.79
CA ASP A 412 -17.15 -10.16 -53.22
C ASP A 412 -16.00 -9.73 -54.15
N PRO A 413 -14.79 -10.32 -54.02
CA PRO A 413 -13.68 -9.99 -54.91
C PRO A 413 -13.97 -10.41 -56.38
N SER A 414 -14.87 -11.36 -56.62
CA SER A 414 -15.30 -11.80 -57.95
C SER A 414 -16.11 -10.75 -58.70
N GLY A 415 -17.06 -10.10 -58.02
CA GLY A 415 -17.89 -9.05 -58.61
C GLY A 415 -17.04 -7.88 -59.06
N TRP A 416 -16.13 -7.41 -58.20
CA TRP A 416 -15.22 -6.32 -58.52
C TRP A 416 -14.25 -6.65 -59.65
N ARG A 417 -13.69 -7.88 -59.70
CA ARG A 417 -12.88 -8.32 -60.86
C ARG A 417 -13.67 -8.32 -62.16
N SER A 418 -14.94 -8.73 -62.12
CA SER A 418 -15.82 -8.76 -63.29
C SER A 418 -16.13 -7.36 -63.80
N GLN A 419 -16.35 -6.40 -62.89
CA GLN A 419 -16.55 -4.99 -63.25
C GLN A 419 -15.31 -4.39 -63.89
N LEU A 420 -14.13 -4.66 -63.33
CA LEU A 420 -12.84 -4.22 -63.89
C LEU A 420 -12.62 -4.78 -65.30
N ALA A 421 -12.88 -6.07 -65.51
CA ALA A 421 -12.73 -6.70 -66.83
C ALA A 421 -13.65 -6.08 -67.88
N ARG A 422 -14.93 -5.82 -67.54
CA ARG A 422 -15.88 -5.16 -68.45
C ARG A 422 -15.42 -3.77 -68.85
N ALA A 423 -15.00 -2.95 -67.88
CA ALA A 423 -14.52 -1.60 -68.15
C ALA A 423 -13.26 -1.60 -69.03
N GLN A 424 -12.37 -2.58 -68.85
CA GLN A 424 -11.18 -2.74 -69.70
C GLN A 424 -11.52 -3.17 -71.14
N ASP A 425 -12.53 -4.02 -71.32
CA ASP A 425 -12.99 -4.44 -72.64
C ASP A 425 -13.71 -3.31 -73.38
N ASP A 426 -14.52 -2.51 -72.66
CA ASP A 426 -15.19 -1.34 -73.23
C ASP A 426 -14.19 -0.24 -73.62
N ALA A 427 -13.10 -0.06 -72.87
CA ALA A 427 -12.04 0.90 -73.21
C ALA A 427 -11.17 0.45 -74.41
N ARG A 428 -11.24 -0.82 -74.82
CA ARG A 428 -10.51 -1.36 -75.99
C ARG A 428 -11.33 -1.30 -77.28
N ARG A 429 -12.65 -1.14 -77.18
CA ARG A 429 -13.57 -0.99 -78.32
C ARG A 429 -13.67 0.49 -78.69
#